data_AF-A0A1F9LSL0-F1
#
_entry.id   AF-A0A1F9LSL0-F1
#
_cell.length_a   1.000
_cell.length_b   1.000
_cell.length_c   1.000
_cell.angle_alpha   90.00
_cell.angle_beta   90.00
_cell.angle_gamma   90.00
#
_symmetry.space_group_name_H-M   'P 1'
#
loop_
_entity.id
_entity.type
_entity.pdbx_description
1 polymer ?
#
loop_
_entity_poly.entity_id
_entity_poly.type
_entity_poly.pdbx_seq_one_letter_code
_entity_poly.pdbx_strand_id
1 'polypeptide(L)'
;MKVYKPPSKQLIKGFERECNRASAWLDKADDLLFSSKILCDNCGFLTTRPDDVFAGDARILWVINMLRAMAIENLFKGVWLRSGEILAEDGSFKGIPGASNHKLLSLAEKVAEKIEFNFSKEEYILLDRLSYCIVFGRYPVQKNWSIGQGIPHPTGSSGLPGYQWSLPRDEILVESIIGKLRRAYNWSGIETGAHLKR
;
A
#
# COMPACT_ATOMS: atom_id res chain seq x y z
N MET A 1 -18.43 -10.38 -34.62
CA MET A 1 -17.53 -9.37 -34.01
C MET A 1 -18.38 -8.30 -33.34
N LYS A 2 -18.23 -8.07 -32.03
CA LYS A 2 -18.87 -6.92 -31.37
C LYS A 2 -18.02 -5.68 -31.68
N VAL A 3 -18.59 -4.70 -32.38
CA VAL A 3 -17.94 -3.39 -32.56
C VAL A 3 -17.96 -2.70 -31.19
N TYR A 4 -16.78 -2.55 -30.58
CA TYR A 4 -16.64 -1.79 -29.34
C TYR A 4 -16.85 -0.31 -29.64
N LYS A 5 -17.95 0.27 -29.14
CA LYS A 5 -18.12 1.73 -29.19
C LYS A 5 -17.21 2.34 -28.13
N PRO A 6 -16.40 3.36 -28.47
CA PRO A 6 -15.58 4.04 -27.47
C PRO A 6 -16.48 4.63 -26.37
N PRO A 7 -16.03 4.63 -25.11
CA PRO A 7 -16.78 5.22 -24.01
C PRO A 7 -17.04 6.72 -24.28
N SER A 8 -18.17 7.23 -23.79
CA SER A 8 -18.51 8.64 -23.97
C SER A 8 -17.50 9.54 -23.22
N LYS A 9 -17.29 10.75 -23.71
CA LYS A 9 -16.44 11.75 -23.03
C LYS A 9 -16.87 12.00 -21.58
N GLN A 10 -18.17 11.87 -21.29
CA GLN A 10 -18.70 12.01 -19.93
C GLN A 10 -18.27 10.88 -19.00
N LEU A 11 -18.23 9.64 -19.49
CA LEU A 11 -17.74 8.48 -18.72
C LEU A 11 -16.25 8.62 -18.41
N ILE A 12 -15.44 9.04 -19.39
CA ILE A 12 -14.01 9.31 -19.21
C ILE A 12 -13.77 10.34 -18.12
N LYS A 13 -14.44 11.51 -18.20
CA LYS A 13 -14.34 12.56 -17.18
C LYS A 13 -14.81 12.09 -15.80
N GLY A 14 -15.84 11.25 -15.74
CA GLY A 14 -16.32 10.66 -14.49
C GLY A 14 -15.26 9.76 -13.85
N PHE A 15 -14.66 8.88 -14.64
CA PHE A 15 -13.57 8.00 -14.20
C PHE A 15 -12.37 8.78 -13.68
N GLU A 16 -11.88 9.76 -14.44
CA GLU A 16 -10.74 10.59 -14.05
C GLU A 16 -11.02 11.36 -12.77
N ARG A 17 -12.21 11.94 -12.63
CA ARG A 17 -12.62 12.65 -11.42
C ARG A 17 -12.56 11.75 -10.19
N GLU A 18 -13.03 10.51 -10.28
CA GLU A 18 -12.98 9.57 -9.17
C GLU A 18 -11.54 9.12 -8.86
N CYS A 19 -10.76 8.76 -9.90
CA CYS A 19 -9.36 8.35 -9.72
C CYS A 19 -8.47 9.45 -9.17
N ASN A 20 -8.76 10.72 -9.49
CA ASN A 20 -8.00 11.88 -9.03
C ASN A 20 -8.58 12.52 -7.75
N ARG A 21 -9.60 11.90 -7.13
CA ARG A 21 -10.16 12.37 -5.86
C ARG A 21 -9.35 11.82 -4.69
N ALA A 22 -8.45 12.65 -4.14
CA ALA A 22 -7.57 12.28 -3.03
C ALA A 22 -8.29 11.63 -1.83
N SER A 23 -9.47 12.16 -1.47
CA SER A 23 -10.24 11.64 -0.33
C SER A 23 -10.73 10.21 -0.56
N ALA A 24 -11.05 9.81 -1.79
CA ALA A 24 -11.52 8.45 -2.08
C ALA A 24 -10.44 7.41 -1.79
N TRP A 25 -9.16 7.76 -1.99
CA TRP A 25 -8.03 6.91 -1.64
C TRP A 25 -7.82 6.82 -0.12
N LEU A 26 -8.00 7.94 0.60
CA LEU A 26 -7.96 7.94 2.06
C LEU A 26 -9.09 7.07 2.65
N ASP A 27 -10.33 7.27 2.20
CA ASP A 27 -11.50 6.51 2.64
C ASP A 27 -11.27 5.00 2.42
N LYS A 28 -10.72 4.63 1.26
CA LYS A 28 -10.38 3.23 0.97
C LYS A 28 -9.28 2.69 1.87
N ALA A 29 -8.27 3.50 2.20
CA ALA A 29 -7.24 3.09 3.15
C ALA A 29 -7.84 2.82 4.54
N ASP A 30 -8.76 3.66 4.99
CA ASP A 30 -9.43 3.54 6.29
C ASP A 30 -10.27 2.26 6.36
N ASP A 31 -11.05 1.96 5.31
CA ASP A 31 -11.80 0.70 5.20
C ASP A 31 -10.88 -0.53 5.35
N LEU A 32 -9.74 -0.52 4.67
CA LEU A 32 -8.79 -1.63 4.65
C LEU A 32 -8.09 -1.79 6.00
N LEU A 33 -7.70 -0.70 6.65
CA LEU A 33 -7.11 -0.73 7.99
C LEU A 33 -8.12 -1.23 9.02
N PHE A 34 -9.35 -0.73 8.97
CA PHE A 34 -10.43 -1.18 9.84
C PHE A 34 -10.70 -2.67 9.66
N SER A 35 -10.78 -3.15 8.42
CA SER A 35 -10.93 -4.58 8.11
C SER A 35 -9.77 -5.41 8.64
N SER A 36 -8.52 -4.93 8.48
CA SER A 36 -7.34 -5.62 9.00
C SER A 36 -7.37 -5.73 10.52
N LYS A 37 -7.83 -4.66 11.20
CA LYS A 37 -7.97 -4.63 12.66
C LYS A 37 -9.00 -5.64 13.14
N ILE A 38 -10.17 -5.71 12.51
CA ILE A 38 -11.19 -6.72 12.84
C ILE A 38 -10.61 -8.12 12.76
N LEU A 39 -9.86 -8.44 11.70
CA LEU A 39 -9.22 -9.75 11.55
C LEU A 39 -8.17 -10.01 12.64
N CYS A 40 -7.33 -9.02 12.97
CA CYS A 40 -6.37 -9.14 14.07
C CYS A 40 -7.07 -9.45 15.41
N ASP A 41 -8.12 -8.68 15.73
CA ASP A 41 -8.84 -8.77 17.01
C ASP A 41 -9.58 -10.12 17.16
N ASN A 42 -10.05 -10.71 16.05
CA ASN A 42 -10.82 -11.96 16.07
C ASN A 42 -9.98 -13.24 15.94
N CYS A 43 -8.71 -13.14 15.54
CA CYS A 43 -7.88 -14.32 15.25
C CYS A 43 -6.72 -14.52 16.23
N GLY A 44 -6.79 -13.90 17.41
CA GLY A 44 -5.84 -14.17 18.51
C GLY A 44 -4.38 -13.82 18.19
N PHE A 45 -4.12 -13.14 17.07
CA PHE A 45 -2.78 -12.99 16.49
C PHE A 45 -1.79 -12.23 17.41
N LEU A 46 -2.31 -11.47 18.37
CA LEU A 46 -1.53 -10.73 19.36
C LEU A 46 -1.27 -11.50 20.66
N THR A 47 -1.74 -12.75 20.78
CA THR A 47 -1.72 -13.51 22.04
C THR A 47 -0.84 -14.77 22.03
N THR A 48 -0.39 -15.23 20.86
CA THR A 48 0.43 -16.45 20.74
C THR A 48 1.92 -16.16 20.85
N ARG A 49 2.60 -16.97 21.67
CA ARG A 49 4.03 -16.84 22.03
C ARG A 49 4.96 -16.94 20.80
N PRO A 50 6.14 -16.29 20.83
CA PRO A 50 7.15 -16.35 19.76
C PRO A 50 7.57 -17.77 19.34
N ASP A 51 7.38 -18.73 20.23
CA ASP A 51 7.86 -20.11 20.15
C ASP A 51 6.88 -21.06 19.43
N ASP A 52 5.66 -20.62 19.12
CA ASP A 52 4.60 -21.46 18.53
C ASP A 52 4.31 -21.11 17.06
N VAL A 53 5.39 -21.03 16.28
CA VAL A 53 5.45 -20.53 14.88
C VAL A 53 4.53 -21.29 13.89
N PHE A 54 3.92 -22.40 14.31
CA PHE A 54 3.03 -23.23 13.50
C PHE A 54 1.61 -23.41 14.06
N ALA A 55 1.26 -22.77 15.18
CA ALA A 55 -0.07 -22.87 15.74
C ALA A 55 -1.09 -22.07 14.90
N GLY A 56 -1.73 -22.72 13.91
CA GLY A 56 -3.09 -22.46 13.43
C GLY A 56 -3.45 -21.12 12.76
N ASP A 57 -2.88 -19.98 13.19
CA ASP A 57 -3.36 -18.62 12.91
C ASP A 57 -2.46 -17.82 11.97
N ALA A 58 -1.29 -18.36 11.60
CA ALA A 58 -0.46 -17.84 10.51
C ALA A 58 -1.19 -17.85 9.15
N ARG A 59 -2.30 -18.59 9.02
CA ARG A 59 -3.10 -18.72 7.79
C ARG A 59 -3.66 -17.40 7.28
N ILE A 60 -4.03 -16.49 8.19
CA ILE A 60 -4.64 -15.20 7.81
C ILE A 60 -3.69 -14.01 7.93
N LEU A 61 -2.48 -14.20 8.48
CA LEU A 61 -1.48 -13.14 8.61
C LEU A 61 -1.18 -12.48 7.27
N TRP A 62 -1.07 -13.27 6.22
CA TRP A 62 -0.86 -12.78 4.87
C TRP A 62 -2.00 -11.90 4.39
N VAL A 63 -3.24 -12.23 4.74
CA VAL A 63 -4.43 -11.43 4.42
C VAL A 63 -4.43 -10.13 5.22
N ILE A 64 -4.16 -10.19 6.53
CA ILE A 64 -4.03 -9.01 7.38
C ILE A 64 -2.98 -8.04 6.82
N ASN A 65 -1.78 -8.54 6.54
CA ASN A 65 -0.68 -7.73 6.03
C ASN A 65 -0.92 -7.27 4.60
N MET A 66 -1.64 -8.04 3.77
CA MET A 66 -2.10 -7.59 2.46
C MET A 66 -3.03 -6.38 2.58
N LEU A 67 -4.03 -6.43 3.48
CA LEU A 67 -4.96 -5.32 3.69
C LEU A 67 -4.22 -4.07 4.15
N ARG A 68 -3.28 -4.19 5.10
CA ARG A 68 -2.43 -3.09 5.56
C ARG A 68 -1.53 -2.54 4.46
N ALA A 69 -0.89 -3.41 3.69
CA ALA A 69 -0.04 -3.01 2.56
C ALA A 69 -0.85 -2.27 1.47
N MET A 70 -2.04 -2.76 1.15
CA MET A 70 -2.96 -2.08 0.23
C MET A 70 -3.43 -0.74 0.82
N ALA A 71 -3.70 -0.65 2.11
CA ALA A 71 -4.06 0.62 2.75
C ALA A 71 -2.91 1.64 2.63
N ILE A 72 -1.68 1.22 2.89
CA ILE A 72 -0.47 2.05 2.71
C ILE A 72 -0.32 2.48 1.24
N GLU A 73 -0.56 1.58 0.27
CA GLU A 73 -0.58 1.94 -1.16
C GLU A 73 -1.62 3.04 -1.46
N ASN A 74 -2.83 2.92 -0.90
CA ASN A 74 -3.88 3.93 -1.06
C ASN A 74 -3.47 5.26 -0.40
N LEU A 75 -2.83 5.23 0.78
CA LEU A 75 -2.34 6.44 1.44
C LEU A 75 -1.27 7.14 0.61
N PHE A 76 -0.30 6.42 0.03
CA PHE A 76 0.69 7.01 -0.89
C PHE A 76 0.02 7.72 -2.07
N LYS A 77 -0.98 7.09 -2.68
CA LYS A 77 -1.76 7.68 -3.78
C LYS A 77 -2.55 8.91 -3.34
N GLY A 78 -3.15 8.87 -2.14
CA GLY A 78 -3.82 10.02 -1.55
C GLY A 78 -2.88 11.19 -1.34
N VAL A 79 -1.70 10.95 -0.77
CA VAL A 79 -0.65 11.97 -0.55
C VAL A 79 -0.16 12.54 -1.88
N TRP A 80 0.08 11.69 -2.88
CA TRP A 80 0.47 12.10 -4.23
C TRP A 80 -0.56 13.06 -4.85
N LEU A 81 -1.85 12.71 -4.81
CA LEU A 81 -2.93 13.58 -5.31
C LEU A 81 -3.04 14.88 -4.51
N ARG A 82 -2.83 14.84 -3.18
CA ARG A 82 -2.81 16.06 -2.35
C ARG A 82 -1.70 17.01 -2.77
N SER A 83 -0.57 16.49 -3.27
CA SER A 83 0.54 17.25 -3.83
C SER A 83 0.27 17.92 -5.19
N GLY A 84 -0.97 17.87 -5.68
CA GLY A 84 -1.39 18.51 -6.93
C GLY A 84 -1.18 17.64 -8.16
N GLU A 85 -0.74 16.39 -7.98
CA GLU A 85 -0.52 15.43 -9.06
C GLU A 85 -1.82 14.68 -9.43
N ILE A 86 -1.77 13.92 -10.52
CA ILE A 86 -2.88 13.08 -11.00
C ILE A 86 -2.48 11.61 -11.11
N LEU A 87 -3.47 10.72 -11.07
CA LEU A 87 -3.31 9.27 -11.24
C LEU A 87 -4.06 8.72 -12.45
N ALA A 88 -4.94 9.50 -13.06
CA ALA A 88 -5.66 9.14 -14.27
C ALA A 88 -5.79 10.31 -15.23
N GLU A 89 -5.61 10.01 -16.52
CA GLU A 89 -5.69 10.95 -17.64
C GLU A 89 -6.06 10.17 -18.91
N ASP A 90 -6.82 10.80 -19.79
CA ASP A 90 -7.35 10.24 -21.04
C ASP A 90 -8.08 8.91 -20.86
N GLY A 91 -8.87 8.81 -19.80
CA GLY A 91 -9.66 7.61 -19.47
C GLY A 91 -8.84 6.41 -19.04
N SER A 92 -7.59 6.62 -18.62
CA SER A 92 -6.66 5.57 -18.23
C SER A 92 -6.04 5.85 -16.87
N PHE A 93 -5.98 4.85 -16.00
CA PHE A 93 -5.21 4.92 -14.75
C PHE A 93 -3.72 4.78 -15.05
N LYS A 94 -2.93 5.79 -14.69
CA LYS A 94 -1.49 5.87 -14.91
C LYS A 94 -0.66 5.47 -13.69
N GLY A 95 -1.23 5.59 -12.49
CA GLY A 95 -0.49 5.38 -11.24
C GLY A 95 0.53 6.50 -10.96
N ILE A 96 1.43 6.28 -9.99
CA ILE A 96 2.51 7.22 -9.68
C ILE A 96 3.66 6.99 -10.69
N PRO A 97 4.08 7.99 -11.47
CA PRO A 97 5.14 7.84 -12.46
C PRO A 97 6.44 7.29 -11.86
N GLY A 98 7.04 6.31 -12.52
CA GLY A 98 8.28 5.67 -12.08
C GLY A 98 8.13 4.69 -10.91
N ALA A 99 6.95 4.58 -10.29
CA ALA A 99 6.67 3.54 -9.31
C ALA A 99 6.05 2.31 -9.98
N SER A 100 6.46 1.12 -9.55
CA SER A 100 5.86 -0.12 -10.03
C SER A 100 4.58 -0.43 -9.28
N ASN A 101 3.59 -1.03 -9.97
CA ASN A 101 2.34 -1.45 -9.34
C ASN A 101 2.62 -2.40 -8.16
N HIS A 102 2.01 -2.11 -7.00
CA HIS A 102 2.14 -2.86 -5.76
C HIS A 102 3.56 -2.91 -5.16
N LYS A 103 4.49 -2.05 -5.60
CA LYS A 103 5.83 -1.93 -5.02
C LYS A 103 5.89 -0.71 -4.10
N LEU A 104 5.58 -0.93 -2.82
CA LEU A 104 5.50 0.12 -1.80
C LEU A 104 6.82 0.86 -1.60
N LEU A 105 7.97 0.18 -1.73
CA LEU A 105 9.28 0.86 -1.67
C LEU A 105 9.39 1.95 -2.75
N SER A 106 9.10 1.61 -4.01
CA SER A 106 9.15 2.58 -5.12
C SER A 106 8.12 3.70 -4.98
N LEU A 107 6.95 3.42 -4.41
CA LEU A 107 5.95 4.45 -4.10
C LEU A 107 6.45 5.40 -3.01
N ALA A 108 7.10 4.85 -1.98
CA ALA A 108 7.66 5.63 -0.88
C ALA A 108 8.76 6.57 -1.35
N GLU A 109 9.67 6.09 -2.19
CA GLU A 109 10.72 6.91 -2.81
C GLU A 109 10.12 8.07 -3.61
N LYS A 110 9.13 7.80 -4.48
CA LYS A 110 8.49 8.83 -5.31
C LYS A 110 7.70 9.85 -4.51
N VAL A 111 6.99 9.41 -3.46
CA VAL A 111 6.24 10.33 -2.60
C VAL A 111 7.19 11.14 -1.71
N ALA A 112 8.28 10.55 -1.21
CA ALA A 112 9.31 11.25 -0.45
C ALA A 112 10.01 12.34 -1.27
N GLU A 113 10.33 12.07 -2.55
CA GLU A 113 10.87 13.06 -3.50
C GLU A 113 9.94 14.29 -3.65
N LYS A 114 8.63 14.10 -3.51
CA LYS A 114 7.62 15.14 -3.80
C LYS A 114 7.26 16.02 -2.62
N ILE A 115 7.23 15.48 -1.39
CA ILE A 115 6.68 16.16 -0.21
C ILE A 115 7.69 16.30 0.95
N GLU A 116 8.99 16.29 0.64
CA GLU A 116 10.10 16.60 1.56
C GLU A 116 10.03 15.92 2.94
N PHE A 117 9.55 14.68 2.99
CA PHE A 117 9.59 13.84 4.20
C PHE A 117 10.22 12.49 3.87
N ASN A 118 10.79 11.83 4.88
CA ASN A 118 11.55 10.60 4.66
C ASN A 118 11.12 9.46 5.62
N PHE A 119 11.36 8.24 5.15
CA PHE A 119 11.22 7.03 5.94
C PHE A 119 12.56 6.62 6.54
N SER A 120 12.53 5.94 7.68
CA SER A 120 13.74 5.31 8.22
C SER A 120 14.16 4.13 7.35
N LYS A 121 15.39 3.67 7.52
CA LYS A 121 15.89 2.48 6.82
C LYS A 121 15.03 1.26 7.11
N GLU A 122 14.57 1.09 8.34
CA GLU A 122 13.73 -0.01 8.79
C GLU A 122 12.34 0.05 8.18
N GLU A 123 11.77 1.25 8.05
CA GLU A 123 10.49 1.46 7.37
C GLU A 123 10.59 1.12 5.88
N TYR A 124 11.67 1.51 5.20
CA TYR A 124 11.90 1.11 3.79
C TYR A 124 12.02 -0.41 3.63
N ILE A 125 12.76 -1.07 4.51
CA ILE A 125 12.87 -2.54 4.52
C ILE A 125 11.49 -3.18 4.73
N LEU A 126 10.67 -2.64 5.65
CA LEU A 126 9.33 -3.14 5.89
C LEU A 126 8.40 -2.91 4.70
N LEU A 127 8.46 -1.75 4.04
CA LEU A 127 7.68 -1.44 2.85
C LEU A 127 8.00 -2.40 1.70
N ASP A 128 9.27 -2.73 1.49
CA ASP A 128 9.64 -3.74 0.50
C ASP A 128 9.03 -5.11 0.85
N ARG A 129 9.15 -5.56 2.11
CA ARG A 129 8.51 -6.81 2.58
C ARG A 129 6.99 -6.81 2.40
N LEU A 130 6.31 -5.71 2.76
CA LEU A 130 4.86 -5.55 2.62
C LEU A 130 4.39 -5.56 1.16
N SER A 131 5.23 -5.13 0.22
CA SER A 131 4.93 -5.21 -1.22
C SER A 131 4.64 -6.65 -1.65
N TYR A 132 5.31 -7.63 -1.03
CA TYR A 132 5.05 -9.04 -1.31
C TYR A 132 3.75 -9.54 -0.70
N CYS A 133 3.36 -9.02 0.48
CA CYS A 133 2.08 -9.36 1.10
C CYS A 133 0.88 -9.03 0.19
N ILE A 134 0.98 -7.97 -0.62
CA ILE A 134 -0.06 -7.62 -1.62
C ILE A 134 -0.26 -8.76 -2.65
N VAL A 135 0.79 -9.50 -2.98
CA VAL A 135 0.73 -10.62 -3.93
C VAL A 135 0.32 -11.90 -3.22
N PHE A 136 1.01 -12.26 -2.14
CA PHE A 136 0.80 -13.53 -1.41
C PHE A 136 -0.53 -13.61 -0.68
N GLY A 137 -1.09 -12.48 -0.24
CA GLY A 137 -2.42 -12.48 0.37
C GLY A 137 -3.55 -12.77 -0.63
N ARG A 138 -3.31 -12.60 -1.94
CA ARG A 138 -4.28 -12.86 -3.00
C ARG A 138 -4.14 -14.23 -3.65
N TYR A 139 -2.91 -14.72 -3.76
CA TYR A 139 -2.62 -15.95 -4.49
C TYR A 139 -1.80 -16.91 -3.62
N PRO A 140 -2.19 -18.19 -3.56
CA PRO A 140 -1.42 -19.20 -2.82
C PRO A 140 -0.06 -19.50 -3.48
N VAL A 141 0.13 -19.10 -4.74
CA VAL A 141 1.35 -19.32 -5.52
C VAL A 141 1.76 -18.04 -6.25
N GLN A 142 3.06 -17.86 -6.42
CA GLN A 142 3.58 -16.75 -7.23
C GLN A 142 3.41 -17.04 -8.72
N LYS A 143 3.23 -15.98 -9.51
CA LYS A 143 3.25 -16.08 -10.98
C LYS A 143 4.61 -16.50 -11.53
N ASN A 144 5.70 -16.22 -10.79
CA ASN A 144 7.05 -16.62 -11.14
C ASN A 144 7.80 -17.07 -9.87
N TRP A 145 8.51 -18.19 -9.96
CA TRP A 145 9.24 -18.82 -8.86
C TRP A 145 10.37 -17.96 -8.30
N SER A 146 10.91 -17.03 -9.08
CA SER A 146 12.04 -16.17 -8.67
C SER A 146 11.63 -14.98 -7.79
N ILE A 147 10.34 -14.66 -7.67
CA ILE A 147 9.87 -13.45 -6.96
C ILE A 147 10.05 -13.59 -5.43
N GLY A 148 10.30 -14.79 -4.90
CA GLY A 148 10.60 -15.01 -3.48
C GLY A 148 12.08 -15.28 -3.15
N GLN A 149 12.94 -15.47 -4.16
CA GLN A 149 14.34 -15.80 -3.94
C GLN A 149 15.17 -14.52 -3.82
N GLY A 150 15.36 -14.01 -2.61
CA GLY A 150 16.29 -12.90 -2.37
C GLY A 150 15.81 -11.82 -1.40
N ILE A 151 14.71 -12.02 -0.67
CA ILE A 151 14.29 -11.06 0.36
C ILE A 151 15.21 -11.23 1.57
N PRO A 152 16.10 -10.26 1.86
CA PRO A 152 17.04 -10.38 2.97
C PRO A 152 16.27 -10.25 4.29
N HIS A 153 16.39 -11.25 5.16
CA HIS A 153 15.90 -11.11 6.54
C HIS A 153 16.85 -10.19 7.32
N PRO A 154 16.35 -9.36 8.26
CA PRO A 154 17.18 -8.61 9.20
C PRO A 154 18.17 -9.47 10.01
N THR A 155 17.97 -10.79 10.04
CA THR A 155 18.81 -11.77 10.78
C THR A 155 19.61 -12.69 9.85
N GLY A 156 19.58 -12.46 8.53
CA GLY A 156 20.33 -13.24 7.54
C GLY A 156 19.69 -14.56 7.08
N SER A 157 18.51 -14.93 7.56
CA SER A 157 17.77 -16.09 7.05
C SER A 157 17.09 -15.80 5.70
N SER A 158 16.88 -16.84 4.90
CA SER A 158 16.05 -16.81 3.69
C SER A 158 14.69 -17.44 3.99
N GLY A 159 13.60 -16.81 3.56
CA GLY A 159 12.24 -17.30 3.80
C GLY A 159 11.19 -16.43 3.12
N LEU A 160 9.95 -16.92 2.99
CA LEU A 160 8.87 -16.09 2.42
C LEU A 160 8.54 -14.92 3.37
N PRO A 161 8.29 -13.71 2.86
CA PRO A 161 8.37 -12.45 3.62
C PRO A 161 7.41 -12.33 4.82
N GLY A 162 6.28 -13.03 4.79
CA GLY A 162 5.28 -13.08 5.86
C GLY A 162 5.66 -14.01 7.00
N TYR A 163 6.56 -14.96 6.80
CA TYR A 163 7.16 -15.73 7.90
C TYR A 163 8.24 -14.95 8.65
N GLN A 164 8.57 -13.74 8.19
CA GLN A 164 9.57 -12.87 8.80
C GLN A 164 8.94 -11.78 9.69
N TRP A 165 7.61 -11.81 9.85
CA TRP A 165 6.87 -10.81 10.65
C TRP A 165 7.26 -10.89 12.12
N SER A 166 7.85 -9.82 12.65
CA SER A 166 8.42 -9.79 13.99
C SER A 166 7.60 -8.87 14.91
N LEU A 167 6.79 -9.46 15.80
CA LEU A 167 6.05 -8.70 16.81
C LEU A 167 6.92 -8.39 18.05
N PRO A 168 6.75 -7.21 18.69
CA PRO A 168 5.87 -6.10 18.32
C PRO A 168 6.50 -5.11 17.30
N ARG A 169 7.76 -5.33 16.92
CA ARG A 169 8.56 -4.39 16.11
C ARG A 169 7.89 -3.98 14.80
N ASP A 170 7.46 -4.94 13.98
CA ASP A 170 6.90 -4.67 12.67
C ASP A 170 5.53 -3.96 12.77
N GLU A 171 4.78 -4.18 13.85
CA GLU A 171 3.53 -3.47 14.14
C GLU A 171 3.78 -1.98 14.38
N ILE A 172 4.77 -1.65 15.21
CA ILE A 172 5.16 -0.27 15.51
C ILE A 172 5.60 0.46 14.24
N LEU A 173 6.33 -0.23 13.35
CA LEU A 173 6.76 0.34 12.07
C LEU A 173 5.58 0.58 11.12
N VAL A 174 4.59 -0.32 11.05
CA VAL A 174 3.36 -0.09 10.26
C VAL A 174 2.64 1.16 10.75
N GLU A 175 2.42 1.29 12.05
CA GLU A 175 1.74 2.45 12.63
C GLU A 175 2.53 3.74 12.41
N SER A 176 3.88 3.69 12.49
CA SER A 176 4.74 4.82 12.16
C SER A 176 4.56 5.27 10.71
N ILE A 177 4.58 4.33 9.75
CA ILE A 177 4.39 4.60 8.32
C ILE A 177 3.02 5.24 8.06
N ILE A 178 1.95 4.64 8.59
CA ILE A 178 0.58 5.14 8.44
C ILE A 178 0.47 6.55 9.03
N GLY A 179 1.00 6.76 10.24
CA GLY A 179 1.00 8.06 10.90
C GLY A 179 1.73 9.13 10.10
N LYS A 180 2.89 8.81 9.53
CA LYS A 180 3.63 9.72 8.63
C LYS A 180 2.80 10.08 7.40
N LEU A 181 2.19 9.10 6.74
CA LEU A 181 1.39 9.33 5.54
C LEU A 181 0.13 10.14 5.80
N ARG A 182 -0.55 9.92 6.93
CA ARG A 182 -1.71 10.76 7.32
C ARG A 182 -1.32 12.20 7.62
N ARG A 183 -0.17 12.42 8.29
CA ARG A 183 0.35 13.78 8.52
C ARG A 183 0.69 14.46 7.20
N ALA A 184 1.36 13.75 6.30
CA ALA A 184 1.66 14.22 4.96
C ALA A 184 0.39 14.58 4.16
N TYR A 185 -0.65 13.72 4.20
CA TYR A 185 -1.92 13.97 3.53
C TYR A 185 -2.62 15.26 4.02
N ASN A 186 -2.55 15.51 5.33
CA ASN A 186 -3.18 16.66 6.00
C ASN A 186 -2.31 17.92 6.00
N TRP A 187 -1.07 17.86 5.52
CA TRP A 187 -0.15 19.00 5.53
C TRP A 187 -0.70 20.13 4.64
N SER A 188 -0.89 21.32 5.21
CA SER A 188 -1.50 22.49 4.54
C SER A 188 -0.54 23.31 3.67
N GLY A 189 0.77 23.21 3.91
CA GLY A 189 1.82 23.77 3.03
C GLY A 189 2.07 22.98 1.73
N ILE A 190 1.29 21.93 1.47
CA ILE A 190 1.16 21.41 0.12
C ILE A 190 0.21 22.38 -0.58
N GLU A 191 0.76 23.38 -1.27
CA GLU A 191 -0.04 24.27 -2.10
C GLU A 191 -0.86 23.38 -3.03
N THR A 192 -2.17 23.30 -2.78
CA THR A 192 -3.09 22.60 -3.66
C THR A 192 -3.05 23.35 -4.97
N GLY A 193 -2.22 22.88 -5.90
CA GLY A 193 -2.07 23.47 -7.22
C GLY A 193 -3.46 23.62 -7.82
N ALA A 194 -3.90 24.87 -7.94
CA ALA A 194 -5.18 25.25 -8.52
C ALA A 194 -5.16 25.05 -10.06
N HIS A 195 -4.70 23.89 -10.52
CA HIS A 195 -4.57 23.53 -11.93
C HIS A 195 -5.78 22.77 -12.48
N LEU A 196 -6.81 22.54 -11.68
CA LEU A 196 -8.16 22.31 -12.20
C LEU A 196 -8.85 23.65 -12.46
N LYS A 197 -8.27 24.49 -13.33
CA LYS A 197 -9.02 25.57 -13.97
C LYS A 197 -10.07 24.91 -14.87
N ARG A 198 -11.34 25.12 -14.51
CA ARG A 198 -12.52 24.77 -15.31
C ARG A 198 -12.50 25.46 -16.67
#